data_AF-A0A842WCS8-F1
#
_entry.id   AF-A0A842WCS8-F1
#
_cell.length_a   1.000
_cell.length_b   1.000
_cell.length_c   1.000
_cell.angle_alpha   90.00
_cell.angle_beta   90.00
_cell.angle_gamma   90.00
#
_symmetry.space_group_name_H-M   'P 1'
#
loop_
_entity.id
_entity.type
_entity.pdbx_description
1 polymer ?
#
loop_
_entity_poly.entity_id
_entity_poly.type
_entity_poly.pdbx_seq_one_letter_code
_entity_poly.pdbx_strand_id
1 'polypeptide(L)'
;MVEGLALHWRLIPPRYNLVGSECKNCREKFFPPRNICPECRRKSKIERLAFTGRGEVYSYSVVRAAPVGFEYQVPYVVAIVNLEEGAMCTSQIVDCSPEDVKVGSKVKMVFRKIIADNDSGIIKYGYKFKLDKK
;
A
#
# COMPACT_ATOMS: atom_id res chain seq x y z
N MET A 1 6.57 -8.04 18.56
CA MET A 1 5.61 -7.14 19.24
C MET A 1 4.23 -7.42 18.69
N VAL A 2 3.26 -7.73 19.55
CA VAL A 2 1.84 -7.86 19.15
C VAL A 2 1.30 -6.44 18.94
N GLU A 3 1.63 -5.83 17.80
CA GLU A 3 1.03 -4.53 17.45
C GLU A 3 -0.47 -4.72 17.22
N GLY A 4 -1.25 -3.92 17.96
CA GLY A 4 -2.58 -4.26 18.45
C GLY A 4 -3.63 -4.61 17.40
N LEU A 5 -4.38 -5.66 17.70
CA LEU A 5 -5.59 -6.11 17.00
C LEU A 5 -6.53 -4.95 16.63
N ALA A 6 -6.77 -4.03 17.57
CA ALA A 6 -7.63 -2.88 17.36
C ALA A 6 -7.10 -1.92 16.29
N LEU A 7 -5.79 -1.71 16.20
CA LEU A 7 -5.18 -0.90 15.13
C LEU A 7 -5.33 -1.61 13.79
N HIS A 8 -5.04 -2.92 13.73
CA HIS A 8 -5.22 -3.69 12.51
C HIS A 8 -6.66 -3.60 11.99
N TRP A 9 -7.63 -3.83 12.86
CA TRP A 9 -9.05 -3.76 12.53
C TRP A 9 -9.47 -2.40 11.95
N ARG A 10 -9.03 -1.29 12.57
CA ARG A 10 -9.33 0.07 12.06
C ARG A 10 -8.70 0.35 10.69
N LEU A 11 -7.59 -0.32 10.37
CA LEU A 11 -6.86 -0.16 9.11
C LEU A 11 -7.31 -1.15 8.02
N ILE A 12 -8.32 -1.99 8.26
CA ILE A 12 -8.84 -2.93 7.25
C ILE A 12 -9.27 -2.19 5.97
N PRO A 13 -10.11 -1.13 6.00
CA PRO A 13 -10.57 -0.48 4.77
C PRO A 13 -9.43 0.01 3.84
N PRO A 14 -8.42 0.78 4.32
CA PRO A 14 -7.30 1.18 3.46
C PRO A 14 -6.39 0.00 3.07
N ARG A 15 -6.24 -1.03 3.91
CA ARG A 15 -5.35 -2.16 3.61
C ARG A 15 -5.95 -3.17 2.64
N TYR A 16 -7.27 -3.37 2.68
CA TYR A 16 -7.94 -4.44 1.92
C TYR A 16 -8.44 -3.92 0.58
N ASN A 17 -9.02 -2.72 0.60
CA ASN A 17 -9.78 -2.16 -0.53
C ASN A 17 -9.18 -0.84 -1.04
N LEU A 18 -7.95 -0.51 -0.64
CA LEU A 18 -7.24 0.71 -1.03
C LEU A 18 -8.08 1.99 -0.83
N VAL A 19 -8.87 2.04 0.25
CA VAL A 19 -9.72 3.19 0.56
C VAL A 19 -8.87 4.32 1.15
N GLY A 20 -8.71 5.40 0.38
CA GLY A 20 -8.14 6.65 0.81
C GLY A 20 -9.21 7.73 1.03
N SER A 21 -8.84 8.98 0.79
CA SER A 21 -9.73 10.13 0.97
C SER A 21 -9.50 11.21 -0.09
N GLU A 22 -10.54 11.95 -0.45
CA GLU A 22 -10.48 13.11 -1.33
C GLU A 22 -10.98 14.36 -0.58
N CYS A 23 -10.29 15.49 -0.74
CA CYS A 23 -10.81 16.79 -0.31
C CYS A 23 -11.72 17.37 -1.39
N LYS A 24 -13.02 17.53 -1.11
CA LYS A 24 -13.97 18.10 -2.08
C LYS A 24 -13.74 19.58 -2.41
N ASN A 25 -12.97 20.30 -1.58
CA ASN A 25 -12.65 21.70 -1.83
C ASN A 25 -11.54 21.86 -2.88
N CYS A 26 -10.41 21.15 -2.73
CA CYS A 26 -9.24 21.29 -3.61
C CYS A 26 -9.01 20.09 -4.54
N ARG A 27 -9.83 19.03 -4.45
CA ARG A 27 -9.75 17.78 -5.25
C ARG A 27 -8.49 16.94 -5.02
N GLU A 28 -7.68 17.31 -4.04
CA GLU A 28 -6.50 16.54 -3.65
C GLU A 28 -6.91 15.19 -3.06
N LYS A 29 -6.15 14.14 -3.40
CA LYS A 29 -6.44 12.75 -3.00
C LYS A 29 -5.31 12.23 -2.14
N PHE A 30 -5.67 11.56 -1.06
CA PHE A 30 -4.73 11.12 -0.04
C PHE A 30 -4.86 9.63 0.19
N PHE A 31 -3.70 8.99 0.23
CA PHE A 31 -3.54 7.64 0.71
C PHE A 31 -2.27 7.57 1.58
N PRO A 32 -2.31 7.04 2.81
CA PRO A 32 -3.49 6.58 3.56
C PRO A 32 -4.55 7.67 3.78
N PRO A 33 -5.81 7.31 4.14
CA PRO A 33 -6.89 8.28 4.32
C PRO A 33 -6.56 9.28 5.44
N ARG A 34 -6.90 10.55 5.22
CA ARG A 34 -6.71 11.65 6.19
C ARG A 34 -8.05 12.26 6.56
N ASN A 35 -8.16 12.73 7.81
CA ASN A 35 -9.35 13.47 8.26
C ASN A 35 -9.28 14.98 7.98
N ILE A 36 -8.08 15.51 7.72
CA ILE A 36 -7.84 16.94 7.50
C ILE A 36 -6.92 17.10 6.28
N CYS A 37 -7.31 17.97 5.35
CA CYS A 37 -6.49 18.33 4.20
C CYS A 37 -5.32 19.25 4.65
N PRO A 38 -4.06 19.01 4.24
CA PRO A 38 -2.95 19.91 4.54
C PRO A 38 -3.14 21.31 3.94
N GLU A 39 -3.75 21.39 2.75
CA GLU A 39 -4.01 22.64 2.04
C GLU A 39 -5.21 23.41 2.62
N CYS A 40 -6.39 22.80 2.62
CA CYS A 40 -7.64 23.47 3.06
C CYS A 40 -7.82 23.52 4.58
N ARG A 41 -7.05 22.72 5.34
CA ARG A 41 -7.08 22.63 6.81
C ARG A 41 -8.51 22.46 7.34
N ARG A 42 -8.92 23.23 8.34
CA ARG A 42 -10.24 23.14 8.98
C ARG A 42 -11.43 23.36 8.03
N LYS A 43 -11.21 23.98 6.86
CA LYS A 43 -12.26 24.21 5.85
C LYS A 43 -12.47 23.00 4.94
N SER A 44 -11.65 21.95 5.07
CA SER A 44 -11.69 20.79 4.19
C SER A 44 -12.94 19.95 4.40
N LYS A 45 -13.65 19.64 3.31
CA LYS A 45 -14.65 18.58 3.26
C LYS A 45 -13.99 17.31 2.72
N ILE A 46 -13.52 16.47 3.65
CA ILE A 46 -12.91 15.17 3.33
C ILE A 46 -14.00 14.12 3.16
N GLU A 47 -13.94 13.35 2.07
CA GLU A 47 -14.77 12.17 1.85
C GLU A 47 -13.91 10.94 1.52
N ARG A 48 -14.43 9.74 1.76
CA ARG A 48 -13.72 8.49 1.42
C ARG A 48 -13.69 8.29 -0.09
N LEU A 49 -12.58 7.77 -0.60
CA LEU A 49 -12.40 7.43 -2.00
C LEU A 49 -11.79 6.03 -2.11
N ALA A 50 -12.40 5.14 -2.88
CA ALA A 50 -11.81 3.86 -3.24
C ALA A 50 -10.91 4.07 -4.47
N PHE A 51 -9.63 3.73 -4.34
CA PHE A 51 -8.68 3.78 -5.45
C PHE A 51 -8.86 2.52 -6.32
N THR A 52 -8.62 2.65 -7.62
CA THR A 52 -8.68 1.56 -8.61
C THR A 52 -7.71 0.42 -8.32
N GLY A 53 -6.65 0.71 -7.54
CA GLY A 53 -5.56 -0.20 -7.27
C GLY A 53 -4.59 -0.35 -8.44
N ARG A 54 -4.65 0.53 -9.44
CA ARG A 54 -3.67 0.61 -10.53
C ARG A 54 -2.67 1.71 -10.25
N GLY A 55 -1.46 1.55 -10.77
CA GLY A 55 -0.43 2.56 -10.64
C GLY A 55 0.82 2.19 -11.40
N GLU A 56 1.88 2.92 -11.10
CA GLU A 56 3.21 2.73 -11.66
C GLU A 56 4.29 2.78 -10.58
N VAL A 57 5.36 2.02 -10.78
CA VAL A 57 6.53 2.05 -9.89
C VAL A 57 7.20 3.42 -10.01
N TYR A 58 7.12 4.23 -8.96
CA TYR A 58 7.80 5.52 -8.87
C TYR A 58 9.29 5.32 -8.54
N SER A 59 9.57 4.47 -7.56
CA SER A 59 10.93 4.08 -7.16
C SER A 59 10.88 2.72 -6.46
N TYR A 60 11.97 1.95 -6.49
CA TYR A 60 12.02 0.63 -5.86
C TYR A 60 13.42 0.29 -5.35
N SER A 61 13.48 -0.69 -4.45
CA SER A 61 14.70 -1.31 -3.95
C SER A 61 14.50 -2.82 -3.79
N VAL A 62 15.59 -3.56 -3.88
CA VAL A 62 15.61 -5.02 -3.71
C VAL A 62 16.16 -5.34 -2.32
N VAL A 63 15.31 -5.89 -1.46
CA VAL A 63 15.72 -6.32 -0.12
C VAL A 63 16.36 -7.70 -0.23
N ARG A 64 17.67 -7.75 0.05
CA ARG A 64 18.48 -8.98 0.04
C ARG A 64 18.83 -9.51 1.43
N ALA A 65 18.70 -8.68 2.46
CA ALA A 65 18.83 -9.06 3.86
C ALA A 65 17.53 -8.66 4.57
N ALA A 66 16.67 -9.64 4.86
CA ALA A 66 15.34 -9.38 5.39
C ALA A 66 15.36 -9.24 6.92
N PRO A 67 14.47 -8.40 7.49
CA PRO A 67 14.16 -8.45 8.90
C PRO A 67 13.41 -9.75 9.26
N VAL A 68 13.30 -10.01 10.56
CA VAL A 68 12.59 -11.18 11.09
C VAL A 68 11.16 -11.25 10.56
N GLY A 69 10.74 -12.43 10.10
CA GLY A 69 9.41 -12.71 9.54
C GLY A 69 9.29 -12.54 8.01
N PHE A 70 10.37 -12.12 7.33
CA PHE A 70 10.42 -11.95 5.88
C PHE A 70 11.53 -12.79 5.21
N GLU A 71 12.18 -13.67 5.94
CA GLU A 71 13.33 -14.48 5.50
C GLU A 71 12.99 -15.31 4.26
N TYR A 72 11.80 -15.90 4.23
CA TYR A 72 11.32 -16.72 3.11
C TYR A 72 10.91 -15.92 1.86
N GLN A 73 10.97 -14.59 1.92
CA GLN A 73 10.63 -13.72 0.78
C GLN A 73 11.89 -13.18 0.09
N VAL A 74 13.09 -13.43 0.60
CA VAL A 74 14.33 -12.91 0.03
C VAL A 74 14.67 -13.61 -1.31
N PRO A 75 15.09 -12.88 -2.36
CA PRO A 75 15.02 -11.42 -2.50
C PRO A 75 13.61 -10.95 -2.87
N TYR A 76 13.14 -9.84 -2.28
CA TYR A 76 11.86 -9.21 -2.66
C TYR A 76 12.03 -7.74 -3.00
N VAL A 77 11.11 -7.24 -3.84
CA VAL A 77 11.06 -5.83 -4.22
C VAL A 77 10.15 -5.06 -3.28
N VAL A 78 10.64 -3.94 -2.75
CA VAL A 78 9.82 -2.90 -2.11
C VAL A 78 9.80 -1.68 -3.02
N ALA A 79 8.62 -1.15 -3.31
CA ALA A 79 8.43 -0.03 -4.20
C ALA A 79 7.54 1.05 -3.58
N ILE A 80 7.78 2.28 -3.99
CA ILE A 80 6.81 3.37 -3.93
C ILE A 80 6.02 3.30 -5.23
N VAL A 81 4.71 3.14 -5.13
CA VAL A 81 3.78 3.10 -6.25
C VAL A 81 3.04 4.43 -6.33
N ASN A 82 3.09 5.07 -7.49
CA ASN A 82 2.25 6.21 -7.83
C ASN A 82 0.92 5.67 -8.37
N LEU A 83 -0.17 5.84 -7.60
CA LEU A 83 -1.50 5.38 -8.00
C LEU A 83 -2.06 6.28 -9.10
N GLU A 84 -2.92 5.76 -9.97
CA GLU A 84 -3.50 6.52 -11.10
C GLU A 84 -4.24 7.78 -10.63
N GLU A 85 -4.80 7.76 -9.42
CA GLU A 85 -5.49 8.89 -8.82
C GLU A 85 -4.54 10.01 -8.32
N GLY A 86 -3.25 9.73 -8.16
CA GLY A 86 -2.19 10.69 -7.80
C GLY A 86 -1.55 10.50 -6.41
N ALA A 87 -2.08 9.61 -5.57
CA ALA A 87 -1.48 9.33 -4.27
C ALA A 87 -0.37 8.28 -4.36
N MET A 88 0.66 8.40 -3.51
CA MET A 88 1.74 7.41 -3.43
C MET A 88 1.54 6.44 -2.26
N CYS A 89 1.89 5.17 -2.46
CA CYS A 89 1.90 4.17 -1.40
C CYS A 89 3.14 3.28 -1.47
N THR A 90 3.64 2.85 -0.31
CA THR A 90 4.75 1.90 -0.23
C THR A 90 4.20 0.48 -0.13
N SER A 91 4.68 -0.42 -0.98
CA SER A 91 4.28 -1.82 -0.97
C SER A 91 5.33 -2.72 -1.61
N GLN A 92 5.18 -4.03 -1.44
CA GLN A 92 6.00 -5.00 -2.17
C GLN A 92 5.47 -5.22 -3.58
N ILE A 93 6.37 -5.44 -4.54
CA ILE A 93 6.01 -6.00 -5.85
C ILE A 93 6.23 -7.52 -5.79
N VAL A 94 5.20 -8.29 -6.13
CA VAL A 94 5.18 -9.76 -6.05
C VAL A 94 4.88 -10.41 -7.40
N ASP A 95 5.08 -11.73 -7.44
CA ASP A 95 4.87 -12.58 -8.62
C ASP A 95 5.76 -12.19 -9.81
N CYS A 96 6.95 -11.68 -9.53
CA CYS A 96 7.98 -11.35 -10.51
C CYS A 96 9.36 -11.51 -9.91
N SER A 97 10.37 -11.64 -10.77
CA SER A 97 11.75 -11.53 -10.34
C SER A 97 12.13 -10.06 -10.15
N PRO A 98 13.10 -9.72 -9.28
CA PRO A 98 13.53 -8.33 -9.09
C PRO A 98 13.98 -7.63 -10.39
N GLU A 99 14.52 -8.39 -11.33
CA GLU A 99 15.01 -7.92 -12.64
C GLU A 99 13.89 -7.49 -13.59
N ASP A 100 12.66 -7.96 -13.34
CA ASP A 100 11.47 -7.59 -14.12
C ASP A 100 10.96 -6.18 -13.78
N VAL A 101 11.32 -5.66 -12.60
CA VAL A 101 10.80 -4.39 -12.09
C VAL A 101 11.68 -3.24 -12.54
N LYS A 102 11.05 -2.22 -13.12
CA LYS A 102 11.67 -0.95 -13.52
C LYS A 102 10.83 0.22 -13.06
N VAL A 103 11.45 1.39 -12.87
CA VAL A 103 10.70 2.66 -12.72
C VAL A 103 9.79 2.85 -13.94
N GLY A 104 8.54 3.25 -13.69
CA GLY A 104 7.48 3.37 -14.69
C GLY A 104 6.72 2.06 -15.00
N SER A 105 7.11 0.92 -14.43
CA SER A 105 6.39 -0.34 -14.63
C SER A 105 4.95 -0.23 -14.12
N LYS A 106 3.99 -0.60 -14.96
CA LYS A 106 2.58 -0.63 -14.59
C LYS A 106 2.30 -1.79 -13.64
N VAL A 107 1.53 -1.51 -12.60
CA VAL A 107 1.24 -2.45 -11.53
C VAL A 107 -0.24 -2.42 -11.15
N LYS A 108 -0.72 -3.54 -10.61
CA LYS A 108 -2.06 -3.65 -10.03
C LYS A 108 -2.03 -4.27 -8.64
N MET A 109 -2.94 -3.79 -7.79
CA MET A 109 -3.12 -4.23 -6.42
C MET A 109 -3.54 -5.70 -6.39
N VAL A 110 -2.99 -6.44 -5.43
CA VAL A 110 -3.40 -7.79 -5.06
C VAL A 110 -3.51 -7.91 -3.55
N PHE A 111 -4.48 -8.68 -3.09
CA PHE A 111 -4.68 -8.96 -1.67
C PHE A 111 -3.76 -10.11 -1.22
N ARG A 112 -2.95 -9.88 -0.18
CA ARG A 112 -1.93 -10.84 0.29
C ARG A 112 -1.82 -10.84 1.81
N LYS A 113 -1.31 -11.95 2.34
CA LYS A 113 -0.76 -12.01 3.71
C LYS A 113 0.46 -11.08 3.76
N ILE A 114 0.47 -10.15 4.70
CA ILE A 114 1.58 -9.23 4.93
C ILE A 114 2.52 -9.81 5.98
N ILE A 115 1.96 -10.16 7.13
CA ILE A 115 2.69 -10.71 8.26
C ILE A 115 1.72 -11.53 9.13
N ALA A 116 2.24 -12.50 9.87
CA ALA A 116 1.53 -13.10 11.00
C ALA A 116 2.22 -12.63 12.29
N ASP A 117 1.45 -12.44 13.34
CA ASP A 117 2.00 -12.30 14.69
C ASP A 117 2.64 -13.64 15.13
N ASN A 118 2.78 -13.89 16.44
CA ASN A 118 3.24 -15.19 16.94
C ASN A 118 2.19 -16.31 16.71
N ASP A 119 2.50 -17.53 17.14
CA ASP A 119 1.64 -18.72 16.93
C ASP A 119 0.21 -18.60 17.46
N SER A 120 -0.05 -17.66 18.37
CA SER A 120 -1.38 -17.39 18.94
C SER A 120 -1.98 -16.05 18.48
N GLY A 121 -1.29 -15.33 17.61
CA GLY A 121 -1.68 -14.00 17.14
C GLY A 121 -2.46 -14.03 15.82
N ILE A 122 -2.80 -12.84 15.33
CA ILE A 122 -3.60 -12.72 14.09
C ILE A 122 -2.74 -12.70 12.84
N ILE A 123 -3.32 -13.18 11.74
CA ILE A 123 -2.77 -12.99 10.40
C ILE A 123 -3.23 -11.63 9.88
N LYS A 124 -2.28 -10.79 9.50
CA LYS A 124 -2.52 -9.45 8.96
C LYS A 124 -2.45 -9.51 7.44
N TYR A 125 -3.58 -9.26 6.79
CA TYR A 125 -3.65 -9.12 5.34
C TYR A 125 -3.59 -7.66 4.90
N GLY A 126 -3.34 -7.44 3.61
CA GLY A 126 -3.35 -6.11 2.99
C GLY A 126 -2.95 -6.15 1.52
N TYR A 127 -2.69 -4.97 0.97
CA TYR A 127 -2.27 -4.83 -0.41
C TYR A 127 -0.78 -5.14 -0.61
N LYS A 128 -0.51 -5.91 -1.66
CA LYS A 128 0.75 -5.91 -2.41
C LYS A 128 0.45 -5.49 -3.85
N PHE A 129 1.46 -5.31 -4.68
CA PHE A 129 1.28 -5.05 -6.10
C PHE A 129 1.93 -6.14 -6.94
N LYS A 130 1.40 -6.41 -8.12
CA LYS A 130 2.08 -7.22 -9.13
C LYS A 130 2.18 -6.45 -10.43
N LEU A 131 3.15 -6.82 -11.27
CA LEU A 131 3.28 -6.27 -12.61
C LEU A 131 1.99 -6.51 -13.40
N ASP A 132 1.47 -5.45 -14.02
CA ASP A 132 0.32 -5.52 -14.90
C ASP A 132 0.81 -5.76 -16.33
N LYS A 133 1.14 -7.03 -16.62
CA LYS A 133 1.48 -7.46 -17.98
C LYS A 133 0.23 -7.31 -18.84
N LYS A 134 0.31 -6.44 -19.85
CA LYS A 134 -0.71 -6.34 -20.91
C LYS A 134 -0.85 -7.66 -21.66
#